data_AF-Q9H4L2-F1
#
_entry.id   AF-Q9H4L2-F1
#
_cell.length_a   1.000
_cell.length_b   1.000
_cell.length_c   1.000
_cell.angle_alpha   90.00
_cell.angle_beta   90.00
_cell.angle_gamma   90.00
#
_symmetry.space_group_name_H-M   'P 1'
#
loop_
_entity.id
_entity.type
_entity.pdbx_description
1 polymer ?
#
loop_
_entity_poly.entity_id
_entity_poly.type
_entity_poly.pdbx_seq_one_letter_code
_entity_poly.pdbx_strand_id
1 'polypeptide(L)' 'ILSIWRPSSDLYSLLTEGKRYRIYHLAISKSKSKSERANIQLAATKKTQYQQLP' A
#
# COMPACT_ATOMS: atom_id res chain seq x y z
N ILE A 1 -1.15 -8.32 0.35
CA ILE A 1 0.12 -7.56 0.36
C ILE A 1 -0.08 -6.23 -0.36
N LEU A 2 0.55 -5.16 0.13
CA LEU A 2 0.61 -3.85 -0.54
C LEU A 2 2.02 -3.65 -1.14
N SER A 3 2.10 -3.38 -2.44
CA SER A 3 3.35 -3.10 -3.15
C SER A 3 3.40 -1.64 -3.59
N ILE A 4 4.48 -0.94 -3.27
CA ILE A 4 4.69 0.47 -3.64
C ILE A 4 5.87 0.53 -4.60
N TRP A 5 5.62 0.96 -5.84
CA TRP A 5 6.66 1.08 -6.86
C TRP A 5 7.19 2.51 -6.89
N ARG A 6 8.52 2.66 -6.82
CA ARG A 6 9.22 3.96 -6.80
C ARG A 6 8.66 4.92 -5.73
N PRO A 7 8.64 4.50 -4.45
CA PRO A 7 8.23 5.38 -3.34
C PRO A 7 9.08 6.66 -3.31
N SER A 8 8.45 7.80 -3.03
CA SER A 8 9.19 9.03 -2.72
C SER A 8 9.82 8.93 -1.33
N SER A 9 10.87 9.73 -1.10
CA SER A 9 11.55 9.80 0.20
C SER A 9 10.58 10.14 1.34
N ASP A 10 9.64 11.05 1.11
CA ASP A 10 8.64 11.45 2.11
C ASP A 10 7.74 10.29 2.53
N LEU A 11 7.50 9.34 1.62
CA LEU A 11 6.62 8.20 1.83
C LEU A 11 7.25 7.17 2.77
N TYR A 12 8.57 7.01 2.72
CA TYR A 12 9.32 6.18 3.67
C TYR A 12 9.28 6.73 5.09
N SER A 13 9.34 8.06 5.25
CA SER A 13 9.19 8.69 6.56
C SER A 13 7.74 8.68 7.05
N LEU A 14 6.78 8.73 6.14
CA LEU A 14 5.36 8.74 6.47
C LEU A 14 4.85 7.37 6.91
N LEU A 15 5.18 6.30 6.18
CA LEU A 15 4.69 4.94 6.45
C LEU A 15 5.61 4.24 7.46
N THR A 16 5.13 4.17 8.70
CA THR A 16 5.82 3.49 9.80
C THR A 16 5.01 2.27 10.25
N GLU A 17 5.71 1.23 10.69
CA GLU A 17 5.08 0.05 11.25
C GLU A 17 4.32 0.40 12.54
N GLY A 18 3.17 -0.23 12.77
CA GLY A 18 2.35 0.00 13.97
C GLY A 18 1.47 1.26 13.93
N LYS A 19 1.41 1.97 12.81
CA LYS A 19 0.49 3.09 12.59
C LYS A 19 -0.69 2.71 11.68
N ARG A 20 -1.81 3.41 11.85
CA ARG A 20 -3.02 3.21 11.05
C ARG A 20 -3.07 4.26 9.94
N TYR A 21 -3.13 3.79 8.69
CA TYR A 21 -3.26 4.65 7.52
C TYR A 21 -4.51 4.30 6.73
N ARG A 22 -5.20 5.33 6.25
CA ARG A 22 -6.22 5.22 5.22
C ARG A 22 -5.58 5.54 3.87
N ILE A 23 -5.63 4.56 2.98
CA ILE A 23 -4.97 4.64 1.67
C ILE A 23 -6.04 4.69 0.59
N TYR A 24 -6.00 5.73 -0.23
CA TYR A 24 -6.96 5.95 -1.32
C TYR A 24 -6.33 5.66 -2.68
N HIS A 25 -7.17 5.35 -3.67
CA HIS A 25 -6.75 5.09 -5.07
C HIS A 25 -5.68 4.00 -5.19
N LEU A 26 -5.93 2.85 -4.57
CA LEU A 26 -5.11 1.65 -4.74
C LEU A 26 -5.53 0.90 -6.01
N ALA A 27 -4.54 0.42 -6.76
CA ALA A 27 -4.79 -0.56 -7.80
C ALA A 27 -4.95 -1.94 -7.15
N ILE A 28 -6.02 -2.64 -7.54
CA ILE A 28 -6.33 -3.99 -7.04
C ILE A 28 -5.98 -4.96 -8.16
N SER A 29 -5.15 -5.96 -7.86
CA SER A 29 -4.79 -7.02 -8.80
C SER A 29 -4.96 -8.40 -8.15
N LYS A 30 -5.11 -9.42 -9.00
CA LYS A 30 -5.18 -10.81 -8.56
C LYS A 30 -3.83 -11.22 -7.98
N SER A 31 -3.81 -11.77 -6.77
CA SER A 31 -2.55 -12.20 -6.17
C SER A 31 -1.90 -13.31 -7.00
N LYS A 32 -0.59 -13.20 -7.21
CA LYS A 32 0.24 -14.20 -7.88
C LYS A 32 0.91 -15.17 -6.89
N SER A 33 0.84 -14.90 -5.58
CA SER A 33 1.54 -15.65 -4.54
C SER A 33 0.67 -16.81 -4.01
N LYS A 34 1.14 -18.05 -4.19
CA LYS A 34 0.51 -19.27 -3.63
C LYS A 34 0.46 -19.31 -2.08
N SER A 35 1.28 -18.49 -1.41
CA SER A 35 1.49 -18.55 0.04
C SER A 35 0.60 -17.58 0.85
N GLU A 36 -0.17 -16.73 0.18
CA GLU A 36 -0.82 -15.60 0.84
C GLU A 36 -2.33 -15.84 0.91
N ARG A 37 -2.87 -15.91 2.13
CA ARG A 37 -4.32 -16.09 2.36
C ARG A 37 -5.17 -14.95 1.75
N ALA A 38 -4.54 -13.81 1.45
CA ALA A 38 -5.15 -12.74 0.71
C ALA A 38 -5.00 -12.98 -0.80
N ASN A 39 -6.10 -13.35 -1.46
CA ASN A 39 -6.18 -13.50 -2.93
C ASN A 39 -6.03 -12.18 -3.70
N ILE A 40 -5.74 -11.07 -3.01
CA ILE A 40 -5.77 -9.71 -3.54
C ILE A 40 -4.42 -9.04 -3.27
N GLN A 41 -3.78 -8.61 -4.34
CA GLN A 41 -2.62 -7.73 -4.30
C GLN A 41 -3.08 -6.28 -4.45
N LEU A 42 -2.58 -5.43 -3.57
CA LEU A 42 -2.79 -3.99 -3.63
C LEU A 42 -1.50 -3.36 -4.15
N ALA A 43 -1.61 -2.44 -5.09
CA ALA A 43 -0.47 -1.70 -5.61
C ALA A 43 -0.72 -0.19 -5.52
N ALA A 44 0.28 0.55 -5.07
CA ALA A 44 0.24 2.00 -5.12
C ALA A 44 0.41 2.49 -6.56
N THR A 45 -0.36 3.51 -6.91
CA THR A 45 -0.34 4.24 -8.17
C THR A 45 0.13 5.67 -7.92
N LYS A 46 0.38 6.43 -9.00
CA LYS A 46 0.74 7.85 -8.88
C LYS A 46 -0.33 8.71 -8.18
N LYS A 47 -1.59 8.27 -8.17
CA LYS A 47 -2.71 8.97 -7.51
C LYS A 47 -2.98 8.46 -6.09
N THR A 48 -2.19 7.51 -5.60
CA THR A 48 -2.37 6.96 -4.26
C THR A 48 -2.11 8.04 -3.23
N GLN A 49 -3.06 8.18 -2.30
CA GLN A 49 -2.99 9.15 -1.21
C GLN A 49 -2.98 8.41 0.12
N TYR A 50 -2.18 8.90 1.05
CA TYR A 50 -2.00 8.31 2.37
C TYR A 50 -2.46 9.32 3.42
N GLN A 51 -3.39 8.91 4.26
CA GLN A 51 -3.90 9.70 5.37
C GLN A 51 -3.65 8.93 6.65
N GLN A 52 -2.84 9.47 7.57
CA GLN A 52 -2.68 8.88 8.88
C GLN A 52 -3.95 9.09 9.72
N LEU A 53 -4.41 8.04 10.38
CA LEU A 53 -5.53 8.10 11.32
C LEU A 53 -4.98 8.10 12.77
N PRO A 54 -5.67 8.78 13.71
CA PRO A 54 -5.35 8.70 15.12
C PRO A 54 -5.59 7.28 15.68
#